data_AF-A0A965G7G2-F1
#
_entry.id   AF-A0A965G7G2-F1
#
_cell.length_a   1.000
_cell.length_b   1.000
_cell.length_c   1.000
_cell.angle_alpha   90.00
_cell.angle_beta   90.00
_cell.angle_gamma   90.00
#
_symmetry.space_group_name_H-M   'P 1'
#
loop_
_entity.id
_entity.type
_entity.pdbx_description
1 polymer ?
#
loop_
_entity_poly.entity_id
_entity_poly.type
_entity_poly.pdbx_seq_one_letter_code
_entity_poly.pdbx_strand_id
1 'polypeptide(L)' 'MMVSAALVLFMTLPGLALFYGGLVRSKNVLSIMAQCLGITGLVTILWWAAGYSLVFGKSFQSPFLGGL' A
#
# COMPACT_ATOMS: atom_id res chain seq x y z
N MET A 1 2.77 -11.44 14.18
CA MET A 1 2.27 -10.28 13.40
C MET A 1 3.38 -9.49 12.70
N MET A 2 4.47 -9.09 13.37
CA MET A 2 5.51 -8.28 12.71
C MET A 2 6.18 -8.96 11.50
N VAL A 3 6.53 -10.25 11.61
CA VAL A 3 7.10 -11.00 10.47
C VAL A 3 6.08 -11.13 9.33
N SER A 4 4.82 -11.40 9.64
CA SER A 4 3.73 -11.47 8.66
C SER A 4 3.52 -10.13 7.96
N ALA A 5 3.58 -9.01 8.68
CA ALA A 5 3.48 -7.67 8.11
C ALA A 5 4.68 -7.35 7.19
N ALA A 6 5.89 -7.78 7.56
CA ALA A 6 7.07 -7.65 6.72
C ALA A 6 6.93 -8.45 5.40
N LEU A 7 6.36 -9.65 5.44
CA LEU A 7 6.08 -10.44 4.23
C LEU A 7 5.06 -9.76 3.31
N VAL A 8 4.01 -9.15 3.86
CA VAL A 8 3.02 -8.40 3.07
C VAL A 8 3.66 -7.16 2.41
N LEU A 9 4.50 -6.43 3.15
CA LEU A 9 5.27 -5.33 2.57
C LEU A 9 6.21 -5.82 1.45
N PHE A 10 6.81 -7.00 1.62
CA PHE A 10 7.65 -7.61 0.60
C PHE A 10 6.89 -7.97 -0.70
N MET A 11 5.59 -8.26 -0.60
CA MET A 11 4.74 -8.45 -1.79
C MET A 11 4.62 -7.14 -2.58
N THR A 12 4.48 -5.99 -1.91
CA THR A 12 4.42 -4.69 -2.59
C THR A 12 5.78 -4.22 -3.10
N LEU A 13 6.85 -4.46 -2.33
CA LEU A 13 8.23 -4.09 -2.65
C LEU A 13 9.19 -5.26 -2.37
N PRO A 14 9.79 -5.92 -3.38
CA PRO A 14 9.76 -5.65 -4.82
C PRO A 14 8.75 -6.50 -5.61
N GLY A 15 7.92 -7.33 -4.96
CA GLY A 15 7.11 -8.36 -5.64
C GLY A 15 6.23 -7.86 -6.80
N LEU A 16 5.36 -6.89 -6.54
CA LEU A 16 4.47 -6.30 -7.55
C LEU A 16 5.24 -5.50 -8.62
N ALA A 17 6.29 -4.78 -8.22
CA ALA A 17 7.08 -3.97 -9.14
C ALA A 17 7.82 -4.84 -10.17
N LEU A 18 8.34 -6.00 -9.74
CA LEU A 18 8.99 -6.97 -10.63
C LEU A 18 7.98 -7.72 -11.49
N PHE A 19 6.83 -8.10 -10.93
CA PHE A 19 5.79 -8.81 -11.66
C PHE A 19 5.17 -7.94 -12.76
N TYR A 20 4.73 -6.72 -12.42
CA TYR A 20 4.15 -5.79 -13.40
C TYR A 20 5.20 -5.17 -14.32
N GLY A 21 6.44 -4.98 -13.83
CA GLY A 21 7.57 -4.57 -14.66
C GLY A 21 7.87 -5.60 -15.75
N GLY A 22 7.87 -6.90 -15.43
CA GLY A 22 8.13 -7.98 -16.39
C GLY A 22 7.07 -8.16 -17.48
N LEU A 23 5.84 -7.71 -17.23
CA LEU A 23 4.72 -7.78 -18.19
C LEU A 23 4.67 -6.60 -19.17
N VAL A 24 5.44 -5.54 -18.91
CA VAL A 24 5.42 -4.32 -19.72
C VAL A 24 6.69 -4.21 -20.55
N ARG A 25 6.62 -3.50 -21.69
CA ARG A 25 7.79 -3.18 -22.51
C ARG A 25 8.93 -2.61 -21.66
N SER A 26 10.14 -3.13 -21.86
CA SER A 26 11.36 -2.78 -21.12
C SER A 26 11.56 -1.27 -20.90
N LYS A 27 11.22 -0.44 -21.90
CA LYS A 27 11.30 1.03 -21.80
C LYS A 27 10.43 1.68 -20.71
N ASN A 28 9.38 1.00 -20.22
CA ASN A 28 8.44 1.52 -19.23
C ASN A 28 8.66 0.90 -17.83
N VAL A 29 9.58 -0.06 -17.67
CA VAL A 29 9.80 -0.77 -16.40
C VAL A 29 10.24 0.18 -15.30
N LEU A 30 11.11 1.14 -15.62
CA LEU A 30 11.57 2.15 -14.67
C LEU A 30 10.41 3.01 -14.14
N SER A 31 9.44 3.33 -15.01
CA SER A 31 8.25 4.09 -14.62
C SER A 31 7.35 3.29 -13.67
N ILE A 32 7.18 1.99 -13.91
CA ILE A 32 6.40 1.09 -13.05
C ILE A 32 7.06 0.94 -11.67
N MET A 33 8.38 0.74 -11.63
CA MET A 33 9.10 0.66 -10.35
C MET A 33 8.98 1.96 -9.54
N ALA A 34 9.11 3.11 -10.18
CA ALA A 34 8.95 4.41 -9.53
C ALA A 34 7.51 4.63 -9.01
N GLN A 35 6.49 4.24 -9.80
CA GLN A 35 5.09 4.32 -9.38
C GLN A 35 4.78 3.37 -8.21
N CYS A 36 5.28 2.13 -8.23
CA CYS A 36 5.10 1.19 -7.13
C CYS A 36 5.73 1.70 -5.82
N LEU A 37 6.94 2.25 -5.87
CA LEU A 37 7.60 2.88 -4.70
C LEU A 37 6.82 4.11 -4.22
N GLY A 38 6.43 4.99 -5.14
CA GLY A 38 5.70 6.22 -4.82
C GLY A 38 4.34 5.95 -4.17
N ILE A 39 3.57 5.02 -4.73
CA ILE A 39 2.25 4.64 -4.19
C ILE A 39 2.39 3.95 -2.84
N THR A 40 3.37 3.05 -2.68
CA THR A 40 3.59 2.38 -1.39
C THR A 40 3.89 3.41 -0.30
N GLY A 41 4.79 4.38 -0.56
CA GLY A 41 5.06 5.46 0.38
C GLY A 41 3.84 6.33 0.68
N LEU A 42 3.11 6.77 -0.35
CA LEU A 42 1.90 7.60 -0.21
C LEU A 42 0.82 6.90 0.61
N VAL A 43 0.52 5.63 0.31
CA VAL A 43 -0.49 4.84 1.03
C VAL A 43 -0.06 4.62 2.47
N THR A 44 1.24 4.43 2.75
CA THR A 44 1.73 4.27 4.13
C THR A 44 1.50 5.53 4.97
N ILE A 45 1.76 6.71 4.39
CA ILE A 45 1.49 8.00 5.03
C ILE A 45 -0.01 8.21 5.23
N LEU A 46 -0.82 7.92 4.21
CA LEU A 46 -2.27 8.08 4.26
C LEU A 46 -2.92 7.13 5.28
N TRP A 47 -2.39 5.91 5.40
CA TRP A 47 -2.78 4.93 6.39
C TRP A 47 -2.47 5.40 7.81
N TRP A 48 -1.28 5.96 8.04
CA TRP A 48 -0.91 6.53 9.33
C TRP A 48 -1.74 7.77 9.69
N ALA A 49 -2.00 8.65 8.72
CA ALA A 49 -2.69 9.93 8.96
C ALA A 49 -4.19 9.79 9.24
N ALA A 50 -4.89 8.93 8.51
CA ALA A 50 -6.35 8.78 8.63
C ALA A 50 -6.87 7.37 8.36
N GLY A 51 -6.18 6.57 7.55
CA GLY A 51 -6.68 5.24 7.14
C GLY A 51 -6.90 4.28 8.31
N TYR A 52 -6.00 4.28 9.30
CA TYR A 52 -6.16 3.43 10.48
C TYR A 52 -7.40 3.81 11.30
N SER A 53 -7.58 5.10 11.61
CA SER A 53 -8.74 5.57 12.38
C SER A 53 -10.05 5.35 11.61
N LEU A 54 -10.09 5.62 10.30
CA LEU A 54 -11.30 5.42 9.50
C LEU A 54 -11.77 3.96 9.42
N VAL A 55 -10.88 2.99 9.64
CA VAL A 55 -11.23 1.56 9.61
C VAL A 55 -11.47 1.00 11.01
N PHE A 56 -10.64 1.39 11.99
CA PHE A 56 -10.66 0.79 13.34
C PHE A 56 -11.18 1.73 14.43
N GLY A 57 -11.44 2.99 14.10
CA GLY A 57 -11.95 4.02 15.01
C GLY A 57 -13.41 3.78 15.36
N LYS A 58 -13.70 3.78 16.67
CA LYS A 58 -15.03 3.43 17.21
C LYS A 58 -15.96 4.62 17.43
N SER A 59 -15.49 5.84 17.13
CA SER A 59 -16.20 7.09 17.44
C SER A 59 -17.47 7.28 16.60
N PHE A 60 -17.50 6.72 15.39
CA PHE A 60 -18.67 6.77 14.50
C PHE A 60 -19.32 5.39 14.46
N GLN A 61 -20.52 5.25 15.05
CA GLN A 61 -21.27 3.98 15.03
C GLN A 61 -22.00 3.80 13.70
N SER A 62 -21.24 3.74 12.60
CA SER A 62 -21.77 3.40 11.28
C SER A 62 -21.23 2.05 10.82
N PRO A 63 -22.03 1.22 10.13
CA PRO A 63 -21.56 -0.06 9.62
C PRO A 63 -20.57 0.06 8.45
N PHE A 64 -20.36 1.26 7.90
CA PHE A 64 -19.54 1.48 6.69
C PHE A 64 -18.20 2.17 6.96
N LEU A 65 -18.15 3.10 7.92
CA LEU A 65 -16.95 3.88 8.25
C LEU A 65 -16.77 3.99 9.78
N GLY A 66 -15.51 3.87 10.20
CA GLY A 66 -15.07 4.23 11.54
C GLY A 66 -14.99 5.74 11.73
N GLY A 67 -14.75 6.15 12.98
CA GLY A 67 -14.53 7.55 13.32
C GLY A 67 -13.07 7.97 13.18
N LEU A 68 -12.82 9.23 12.84
CA LEU A 68 -11.47 9.81 12.90
C LEU A 68 -10.99 9.95 14.35
#